data_AF-A0A1X0QM71-F1
#
_entry.id   AF-A0A1X0QM71-F1
#
_cell.length_a   1.000
_cell.length_b   1.000
_cell.length_c   1.000
_cell.angle_alpha   90.00
_cell.angle_beta   90.00
_cell.angle_gamma   90.00
#
_symmetry.space_group_name_H-M   'P 1'
#
loop_
_entity.id
_entity.type
_entity.pdbx_description
1 polymer ?
#
loop_
_entity_poly.entity_id
_entity_poly.type
_entity_poly.pdbx_seq_one_letter_code
_entity_poly.pdbx_strand_id
1 'polypeptide(L)'
;MNTEIRCQLCDELLPKSKDAQRNHERDHHIDSVYVGESRISILRTNGNFTCPSCGVEMKATRAFGVHLKRHGLIMATSKKRGQLYLGDAEGNSKHDVTDGDSMLNHSPSPTLALEISTNSRKIKKPPTCTETVLLASDSLMSSSQAQQDKLMLAQLGRWMPIIYRCKEKDHGFLTSISTASTMLQDNPPVGEWLFPDPDTPSNQLSIQTNEDTLIRRIKSASKAAKILSTTNHVELTEAECKILNQDWLEYPQLRYCCSQLLAGCIMTQDEVSILVNTIEPYARDSLIDAHFERRSTSSPSSFPTTPGRYGFLTVCLLPTNDGQKLVIGTRTSNFLVTSSIRLDRQSVNIGPVTTHFRPTTSTKIFLDCLSIELAKSLLDNTKINRAQSLPSLYQLKQVRSKFDCLSTYTMCRSSSTMASPLKLQPTTIWTLVDQDSNHTTMSQEKVGSLLFRTIALQVIRHGRSATLHLDDFKPIQALSKDSSAVASILHNICSLFDNQKEIKIIGNSALNSQLVDLANGISNKKENDKKIEDIIMELYD
;
A
#
# COMPACT_ATOMS: atom_id res chain seq x y z
N MET A 1 -37.40 47.26 16.79
CA MET A 1 -36.00 47.34 16.34
C MET A 1 -35.37 45.97 16.53
N ASN A 2 -34.87 45.31 15.48
CA ASN A 2 -34.26 43.97 15.60
C ASN A 2 -32.94 44.03 16.39
N THR A 3 -32.93 43.40 17.56
CA THR A 3 -31.83 43.37 18.56
C THR A 3 -30.86 42.20 18.37
N GLU A 4 -31.03 41.39 17.33
CA GLU A 4 -30.26 40.16 17.09
C GLU A 4 -29.64 40.14 15.68
N ILE A 5 -28.50 39.44 15.55
CA ILE A 5 -27.77 39.15 14.31
C ILE A 5 -27.66 37.63 14.17
N ARG A 6 -27.90 37.11 12.97
CA ARG A 6 -27.78 35.67 12.68
C ARG A 6 -26.33 35.31 12.31
N CYS A 7 -25.77 34.24 12.88
CA CYS A 7 -24.47 33.70 12.49
C CYS A 7 -24.54 33.07 11.08
N GLN A 8 -23.61 33.41 10.20
CA GLN A 8 -23.60 32.95 8.81
C GLN A 8 -23.13 31.50 8.62
N LEU A 9 -22.61 30.85 9.67
CA LEU A 9 -22.05 29.49 9.62
C LEU A 9 -22.97 28.43 10.24
N CYS A 10 -23.85 28.81 11.17
CA CYS A 10 -24.76 27.87 11.85
C CYS A 10 -26.18 28.41 12.09
N ASP A 11 -26.51 29.59 11.51
CA ASP A 11 -27.83 30.24 11.61
C ASP A 11 -28.32 30.59 13.04
N GLU A 12 -27.45 30.52 14.06
CA GLU A 12 -27.80 30.87 15.44
C GLU A 12 -28.04 32.38 15.61
N LEU A 13 -29.07 32.75 16.38
CA LEU A 13 -29.42 34.14 16.70
C LEU A 13 -28.56 34.64 17.86
N LEU A 14 -27.76 35.68 17.60
CA LEU A 14 -26.83 36.28 18.54
C LEU A 14 -27.25 37.71 18.89
N PRO A 15 -26.94 38.22 20.10
CA PRO A 15 -27.15 39.62 20.43
C PRO A 15 -26.41 40.55 19.45
N LYS A 16 -27.04 41.66 19.05
CA LYS A 16 -26.47 42.66 18.12
C LYS A 16 -25.34 43.46 18.76
N SER A 17 -24.19 42.82 18.98
CA SER A 17 -22.94 43.42 19.44
C SER A 17 -21.79 43.03 18.52
N LYS A 18 -20.84 43.96 18.29
CA LYS A 18 -19.68 43.72 17.41
C LYS A 18 -18.80 42.56 17.89
N ASP A 19 -18.82 42.25 19.19
CA ASP A 19 -18.00 41.20 19.78
C ASP A 19 -18.73 39.86 19.89
N ALA A 20 -20.06 39.85 19.92
CA ALA A 20 -20.87 38.63 20.07
C ALA A 20 -20.64 37.66 18.90
N GLN A 21 -20.71 38.15 17.66
CA GLN A 21 -20.48 37.33 16.47
C GLN A 21 -19.05 36.79 16.39
N ARG A 22 -18.05 37.66 16.63
CA ARG A 22 -16.62 37.26 16.58
C ARG A 22 -16.27 36.23 17.66
N ASN A 23 -16.82 36.38 18.86
CA ASN A 23 -16.58 35.43 19.95
C ASN A 23 -17.26 34.08 19.69
N HIS A 24 -18.47 34.08 19.15
CA HIS A 24 -19.19 32.87 18.76
C HIS A 24 -18.41 32.10 17.68
N GLU A 25 -17.94 32.80 16.63
CA GLU A 25 -17.13 32.18 15.57
C GLU A 25 -15.83 31.56 16.09
N ARG A 26 -15.14 32.23 17.03
CA ARG A 26 -13.91 31.69 17.62
C ARG A 26 -14.17 30.48 18.53
N ASP A 27 -15.27 30.48 19.28
CA ASP A 27 -15.54 29.43 20.26
C ASP A 27 -16.19 28.19 19.65
N HIS A 28 -16.96 28.33 18.55
CA HIS A 28 -17.75 27.23 17.97
C HIS A 28 -17.34 26.83 16.54
N HIS A 29 -16.73 27.72 15.75
CA HIS A 29 -16.41 27.48 14.32
C HIS A 29 -14.91 27.29 14.05
N ILE A 30 -14.15 26.87 15.06
CA ILE A 30 -12.76 26.43 14.90
C ILE A 30 -12.74 24.90 14.95
N ASP A 31 -12.42 24.29 13.81
CA ASP A 31 -12.47 22.84 13.62
C ASP A 31 -11.19 22.12 14.08
N SER A 32 -10.08 22.86 14.21
CA SER A 32 -8.81 22.29 14.65
C SER A 32 -7.95 23.29 15.44
N VAL A 33 -7.23 22.76 16.42
CA VAL A 33 -6.25 23.50 17.23
C VAL A 33 -4.97 22.70 17.38
N TYR A 34 -3.84 23.40 17.53
CA TYR A 34 -2.55 22.76 17.77
C TYR A 34 -2.17 22.91 19.24
N VAL A 35 -1.78 21.81 19.88
CA VAL A 35 -1.52 21.76 21.32
C VAL A 35 -0.10 21.32 21.61
N GLY A 36 0.56 22.00 22.54
CA GLY A 36 1.92 21.74 22.99
C GLY A 36 2.99 22.16 21.99
N GLU A 37 4.25 22.02 22.40
CA GLU A 37 5.42 22.40 21.58
C GLU A 37 5.55 21.55 20.31
N SER A 38 5.12 20.28 20.37
CA SER A 38 5.07 19.36 19.23
C SER A 38 3.93 19.64 18.25
N ARG A 39 3.09 20.65 18.49
CA ARG A 39 1.95 21.06 17.65
C ARG A 39 1.02 19.90 17.25
N ILE A 40 0.61 19.10 18.23
CA ILE A 40 -0.33 18.01 18.00
C ILE A 40 -1.66 18.62 17.54
N SER A 41 -2.16 18.19 16.37
CA SER A 41 -3.44 18.65 15.84
C SER A 41 -4.59 17.92 16.54
N ILE A 42 -5.46 18.69 17.18
CA ILE A 42 -6.70 18.19 17.80
C ILE A 42 -7.86 18.69 16.97
N LEU A 43 -8.64 17.75 16.46
CA LEU A 43 -9.84 18.00 15.67
C LEU A 43 -11.06 18.09 16.59
N ARG A 44 -11.99 18.95 16.21
CA ARG A 44 -13.30 19.03 16.85
C ARG A 44 -14.18 17.90 16.33
N THR A 45 -14.49 16.94 17.18
CA THR A 45 -15.34 15.79 16.85
C THR A 45 -16.67 15.92 17.57
N ASN A 46 -17.79 15.76 16.86
CA ASN A 46 -19.15 15.92 17.40
C ASN A 46 -19.39 17.26 18.13
N GLY A 47 -18.73 18.33 17.68
CA GLY A 47 -18.84 19.66 18.27
C GLY A 47 -17.95 19.91 19.50
N ASN A 48 -17.17 18.92 19.95
CA ASN A 48 -16.31 19.03 21.14
C ASN A 48 -14.82 18.87 20.80
N PHE A 49 -13.97 19.50 21.61
CA PHE A 49 -12.55 19.15 21.70
C PHE A 49 -12.31 18.27 22.92
N THR A 50 -11.56 17.18 22.74
CA THR A 50 -11.20 16.25 23.81
C THR A 50 -9.77 16.51 24.25
N CYS A 51 -9.56 16.71 25.55
CA CYS A 51 -8.22 16.95 26.09
C CYS A 51 -7.38 15.66 26.02
N PRO A 52 -6.17 15.71 25.43
CA PRO A 52 -5.33 14.50 25.29
C PRO A 52 -4.66 14.10 26.61
N SER A 53 -4.62 14.99 27.60
CA SER A 53 -3.99 14.74 28.91
C SER A 53 -4.94 14.07 29.90
N CYS A 54 -6.24 14.38 29.86
CA CYS A 54 -7.20 13.91 30.86
C CYS A 54 -8.57 13.46 30.29
N GLY A 55 -8.76 13.51 28.96
CA GLY A 55 -9.99 13.05 28.30
C GLY A 55 -11.22 13.96 28.45
N VAL A 56 -11.11 15.09 29.13
CA VAL A 56 -12.24 16.03 29.32
C VAL A 56 -12.66 16.67 28.00
N GLU A 57 -13.96 16.65 27.71
CA GLU A 57 -14.55 17.23 26.51
C GLU A 57 -15.04 18.67 26.75
N MET A 58 -14.80 19.55 25.77
CA MET A 58 -15.22 20.96 25.85
C MET A 58 -15.77 21.46 24.52
N LYS A 59 -16.92 22.13 24.60
CA LYS A 59 -17.64 22.72 23.47
C LYS A 59 -17.05 24.04 22.96
N ALA A 60 -16.41 24.84 23.81
CA ALA A 60 -15.90 26.16 23.42
C ALA A 60 -14.38 26.14 23.27
N THR A 61 -13.85 26.65 22.15
CA THR A 61 -12.40 26.70 21.88
C THR A 61 -11.61 27.42 22.98
N ARG A 62 -12.15 28.54 23.49
CA ARG A 62 -11.51 29.28 24.59
C ARG A 62 -11.52 28.52 25.91
N ALA A 63 -12.61 27.80 26.23
CA ALA A 63 -12.67 26.95 27.42
C ALA A 63 -11.61 25.83 27.33
N PHE A 64 -11.48 25.24 26.14
CA PHE A 64 -10.46 24.24 25.83
C PHE A 64 -9.03 24.79 26.06
N GLY A 65 -8.74 25.99 25.54
CA GLY A 65 -7.43 26.63 25.75
C GLY A 65 -7.12 26.95 27.22
N VAL A 66 -8.11 27.38 28.01
CA VAL A 66 -7.93 27.64 29.46
C VAL A 66 -7.67 26.35 30.22
N HIS A 67 -8.36 25.27 29.86
CA HIS A 67 -8.17 23.96 30.46
C HIS A 67 -6.75 23.42 30.19
N LEU A 68 -6.26 23.52 28.96
CA LEU A 68 -4.92 23.06 28.58
C LEU A 68 -3.80 23.75 29.35
N LYS A 69 -3.96 25.03 29.69
CA LYS A 69 -2.99 25.77 30.53
C LYS A 69 -2.83 25.14 31.91
N ARG A 70 -3.86 24.50 32.47
CA ARG A 70 -3.76 23.79 33.76
C ARG A 70 -2.89 22.54 33.67
N HIS A 71 -2.70 22.01 32.46
CA HIS A 71 -1.79 20.90 32.16
C HIS A 71 -0.42 21.39 31.63
N GLY A 72 -0.12 22.69 31.70
CA GLY A 72 1.12 23.26 31.15
C GLY A 72 1.18 23.27 29.61
N LEU A 73 0.05 23.05 28.93
CA LEU A 73 0.00 22.95 27.47
C LEU A 73 -0.46 24.28 26.85
N ILE A 74 0.22 24.70 25.77
CA ILE A 74 -0.10 25.91 24.99
C ILE A 74 -0.92 25.53 23.76
N MET A 75 -1.94 26.33 23.42
CA MET A 75 -2.82 26.11 22.28
C MET A 75 -2.65 27.23 21.23
N ALA A 76 -2.53 26.85 19.96
CA ALA A 76 -2.51 27.76 18.81
C ALA A 76 -3.63 27.45 17.81
N THR A 77 -4.23 28.48 17.21
CA THR A 77 -5.27 28.34 16.18
C THR A 77 -4.71 28.70 14.79
N SER A 78 -5.21 28.06 13.74
CA SER A 78 -4.60 28.08 12.40
C SER A 78 -4.76 29.40 11.61
N LYS A 79 -5.17 30.52 12.22
CA LYS A 79 -5.37 31.80 11.53
C LYS A 79 -4.44 32.91 12.05
N LYS A 80 -3.24 33.01 11.45
CA LYS A 80 -2.69 34.24 10.83
C LYS A 80 -1.28 34.01 10.24
N ARG A 81 -1.16 34.20 8.92
CA ARG A 81 0.07 34.59 8.21
C ARG A 81 0.36 36.06 8.58
N GLY A 82 1.59 36.35 8.97
CA GLY A 82 2.10 37.71 9.17
C GLY A 82 3.61 37.71 9.32
N GLN A 83 4.28 38.27 8.32
CA GLN A 83 5.71 38.56 8.15
C GLN A 83 6.57 38.64 9.43
N LEU A 84 7.68 37.89 9.42
CA LEU A 84 8.88 38.25 10.18
C LEU A 84 9.57 39.39 9.43
N TYR A 85 9.50 40.60 9.98
CA TYR A 85 10.41 41.69 9.65
C TYR A 85 11.58 41.65 10.65
N LEU A 86 12.81 41.62 10.12
CA LEU A 86 13.98 42.14 10.81
C LEU A 86 13.87 43.68 10.85
N GLY A 87 14.24 44.29 11.98
CA GLY A 87 14.37 45.75 12.10
C GLY A 87 14.51 46.23 13.55
N ASP A 88 15.76 46.34 13.98
CA ASP A 88 16.40 47.38 14.81
C ASP A 88 15.62 48.18 15.88
N ALA A 89 16.23 48.12 17.07
CA ALA A 89 16.67 49.22 17.93
C ALA A 89 15.68 50.10 18.73
N GLU A 90 16.21 50.47 19.90
CA GLU A 90 15.89 51.62 20.77
C GLU A 90 14.76 51.49 21.81
N GLY A 91 15.22 51.37 23.08
CA GLY A 91 14.95 52.33 24.16
C GLY A 91 13.50 52.65 24.52
N ASN A 92 13.10 52.38 25.77
CA ASN A 92 13.34 53.30 26.91
C ASN A 92 12.43 52.93 28.11
N SER A 93 13.05 52.78 29.30
CA SER A 93 12.56 53.18 30.64
C SER A 93 11.25 52.55 31.19
N LYS A 94 11.12 52.08 32.45
CA LYS A 94 11.74 52.54 33.70
C LYS A 94 11.34 51.64 34.91
N HIS A 95 12.24 51.60 35.91
CA HIS A 95 12.09 51.29 37.34
C HIS A 95 11.83 49.82 37.75
N ASP A 96 12.52 49.21 38.71
CA ASP A 96 13.09 49.80 39.93
C ASP A 96 14.37 49.09 40.43
N VAL A 97 15.19 49.86 41.15
CA VAL A 97 16.51 49.49 41.72
C VAL A 97 16.35 49.09 43.18
N THR A 98 17.08 48.08 43.65
CA THR A 98 17.80 48.12 44.95
C THR A 98 18.93 47.09 44.98
N ASP A 99 20.05 47.56 45.53
CA ASP A 99 21.40 46.99 45.63
C ASP A 99 21.54 45.67 46.40
N GLY A 100 22.68 44.99 46.19
CA GLY A 100 23.18 43.98 47.12
C GLY A 100 24.40 43.20 46.62
N ASP A 101 25.57 43.73 46.93
CA ASP A 101 26.94 43.24 46.68
C ASP A 101 27.25 41.81 47.20
N SER A 102 28.29 41.18 46.64
CA SER A 102 29.21 40.20 47.26
C SER A 102 29.64 39.03 46.34
N MET A 103 30.83 39.17 45.77
CA MET A 103 31.74 38.09 45.38
C MET A 103 32.07 37.14 46.55
N LEU A 104 31.99 35.81 46.37
CA LEU A 104 32.86 34.85 47.07
C LEU A 104 33.14 33.59 46.24
N ASN A 105 34.44 33.32 46.10
CA ASN A 105 35.06 32.08 45.61
C ASN A 105 34.74 30.89 46.53
N HIS A 106 34.74 29.66 45.98
CA HIS A 106 35.68 28.60 46.35
C HIS A 106 35.38 27.25 45.65
N SER A 107 36.33 26.87 44.80
CA SER A 107 37.03 25.58 44.60
C SER A 107 36.34 24.21 44.79
N PRO A 108 36.68 23.22 43.91
CA PRO A 108 36.17 21.85 43.93
C PRO A 108 37.10 20.86 44.66
N SER A 109 36.57 19.71 45.09
CA SER A 109 37.19 18.35 45.13
C SER A 109 36.50 17.44 46.16
N PRO A 110 36.70 16.09 46.18
CA PRO A 110 37.60 15.28 45.33
C PRO A 110 36.98 14.03 44.69
N THR A 111 37.71 13.58 43.66
CA THR A 111 37.76 12.23 43.08
C THR A 111 38.06 11.17 44.14
N LEU A 112 37.44 9.99 44.03
CA LEU A 112 37.94 8.75 44.62
C LEU A 112 37.92 7.64 43.56
N ALA A 113 38.99 6.85 43.58
CA ALA A 113 39.65 6.22 42.45
C ALA A 113 39.05 4.87 42.01
N LEU A 114 39.46 4.48 40.79
CA LEU A 114 39.26 3.17 40.18
C LEU A 114 39.92 2.04 40.97
N GLU A 115 39.17 0.95 41.18
CA GLU A 115 39.74 -0.39 41.30
C GLU A 115 39.58 -1.13 39.96
N ILE A 116 40.72 -1.53 39.41
CA ILE A 116 40.81 -2.40 38.23
C ILE A 116 40.65 -3.84 38.70
N SER A 117 39.58 -4.50 38.28
CA SER A 117 39.50 -5.96 38.31
C SER A 117 39.53 -6.48 36.88
N THR A 118 40.66 -7.08 36.51
CA THR A 118 40.84 -7.82 35.27
C THR A 118 40.11 -9.15 35.36
N ASN A 119 39.11 -9.39 34.51
CA ASN A 119 38.65 -10.75 34.22
C ASN A 119 38.06 -10.89 32.81
N SER A 120 38.68 -11.79 32.04
CA SER A 120 38.22 -12.54 30.86
C SER A 120 37.13 -11.93 29.95
N ARG A 121 37.54 -11.64 28.71
CA ARG A 121 36.70 -11.23 27.57
C ARG A 121 35.50 -12.18 27.36
N LYS A 122 34.29 -11.68 27.62
CA LYS A 122 33.04 -12.18 27.04
C LYS A 122 32.44 -11.07 26.19
N ILE A 123 32.13 -11.36 24.94
CA ILE A 123 31.40 -10.45 24.04
C ILE A 123 30.07 -10.12 24.73
N LYS A 124 29.89 -8.86 25.18
CA LYS A 124 28.61 -8.41 25.76
C LYS A 124 27.56 -8.40 24.64
N LYS A 125 26.44 -9.08 24.88
CA LYS A 125 25.27 -8.99 24.01
C LYS A 125 24.73 -7.55 24.03
N PRO A 126 24.20 -7.04 22.90
CA PRO A 126 23.48 -5.77 22.88
C PRO A 126 22.33 -5.76 23.91
N PRO A 127 22.07 -4.63 24.58
CA PRO A 127 20.88 -4.44 25.39
C PRO A 127 19.62 -4.72 24.59
N THR A 128 18.58 -5.22 25.26
CA THR A 128 17.29 -5.45 24.61
C THR A 128 16.52 -4.14 24.35
N CYS A 129 15.40 -4.19 23.63
CA CYS A 129 14.54 -3.02 23.41
C CYS A 129 14.12 -2.36 24.73
N THR A 130 13.65 -3.16 25.69
CA THR A 130 13.26 -2.67 27.03
C THR A 130 14.45 -2.07 27.77
N GLU A 131 15.60 -2.76 27.79
CA GLU A 131 16.82 -2.27 28.43
C GLU A 131 17.31 -0.97 27.79
N THR A 132 17.15 -0.83 26.47
CA THR A 132 17.58 0.37 25.73
C THR A 132 16.70 1.58 26.03
N VAL A 133 15.38 1.39 26.18
CA VAL A 133 14.49 2.45 26.65
C VAL A 133 14.87 2.90 28.06
N LEU A 134 15.14 1.93 28.95
CA LEU A 134 15.54 2.21 30.32
C LEU A 134 16.93 2.84 30.41
N LEU A 135 17.87 2.48 29.52
CA LEU A 135 19.18 3.11 29.38
C LEU A 135 19.05 4.56 28.93
N ALA A 136 18.17 4.82 27.95
CA ALA A 136 17.94 6.17 27.43
C ALA A 136 17.32 7.12 28.45
N SER A 137 16.60 6.58 29.45
CA SER A 137 15.97 7.35 30.52
C SER A 137 16.64 7.21 31.89
N ASP A 138 17.84 6.61 31.94
CA ASP A 138 18.59 6.31 33.18
C ASP A 138 17.74 5.61 34.27
N SER A 139 16.87 4.69 33.84
CA SER A 139 15.86 4.05 34.68
C SER A 139 16.07 2.55 34.88
N LEU A 140 17.20 1.99 34.43
CA LEU A 140 17.53 0.57 34.62
C LEU A 140 17.50 0.12 36.10
N MET A 141 17.90 1.00 37.02
CA MET A 141 17.93 0.72 38.46
C MET A 141 16.74 1.31 39.23
N SER A 142 15.72 1.82 38.51
CA SER A 142 14.53 2.41 39.11
C SER A 142 13.53 1.36 39.61
N SER A 143 12.54 1.78 40.38
CA SER A 143 11.44 0.89 40.80
C SER A 143 10.67 0.35 39.59
N SER A 144 10.04 -0.82 39.75
CA SER A 144 9.29 -1.48 38.67
C SER A 144 8.19 -0.57 38.09
N GLN A 145 7.51 0.20 38.94
CA GLN A 145 6.52 1.17 38.48
C GLN A 145 7.15 2.27 37.61
N ALA A 146 8.27 2.85 38.07
CA ALA A 146 8.97 3.88 37.32
C ALA A 146 9.52 3.35 35.98
N GLN A 147 10.03 2.12 35.94
CA GLN A 147 10.43 1.45 34.69
C GLN A 147 9.25 1.32 33.72
N GLN A 148 8.10 0.87 34.22
CA GLN A 148 6.90 0.67 33.41
C GLN A 148 6.34 2.00 32.86
N ASP A 149 6.40 3.07 33.65
CA ASP A 149 6.01 4.42 33.20
C ASP A 149 6.90 4.91 32.06
N LYS A 150 8.21 4.66 32.11
CA LYS A 150 9.16 5.05 31.04
C LYS A 150 8.93 4.26 29.75
N LEU A 151 8.66 2.96 29.87
CA LEU A 151 8.30 2.11 28.73
C LEU A 151 7.00 2.59 28.08
N MET A 152 5.99 2.91 28.90
CA MET A 152 4.72 3.46 28.41
C MET A 152 4.93 4.80 27.68
N LEU A 153 5.76 5.70 28.21
CA LEU A 153 6.06 6.98 27.55
C LEU A 153 6.75 6.79 26.20
N ALA A 154 7.72 5.88 26.12
CA ALA A 154 8.38 5.56 24.84
C ALA A 154 7.41 4.96 23.82
N GLN A 155 6.50 4.10 24.27
CA GLN A 155 5.46 3.51 23.43
C GLN A 155 4.44 4.55 22.94
N LEU A 156 3.97 5.43 23.83
CA LEU A 156 3.04 6.53 23.49
C LEU A 156 3.68 7.51 22.50
N GLY A 157 4.95 7.86 22.71
CA GLY A 157 5.73 8.70 21.79
C GLY A 157 6.09 8.01 20.47
N ARG A 158 5.85 6.69 20.36
CA ARG A 158 6.29 5.84 19.24
C ARG A 158 7.77 6.02 18.92
N TRP A 159 8.58 6.18 19.96
CA TRP A 159 10.02 6.38 19.81
C TRP A 159 10.72 5.06 19.50
N MET A 160 11.67 5.13 18.58
CA MET A 160 12.53 4.03 18.20
C MET A 160 13.76 4.00 19.12
N PRO A 161 13.99 2.90 19.86
CA PRO A 161 15.21 2.72 20.62
C PRO A 161 16.37 2.32 19.70
N ILE A 162 17.52 2.98 19.85
CA ILE A 162 18.79 2.63 19.21
C ILE A 162 19.94 2.73 20.22
N ILE A 163 21.04 2.04 19.95
CA ILE A 163 22.21 2.01 20.83
C ILE A 163 23.38 2.70 20.13
N TYR A 164 24.10 3.56 20.86
CA TYR A 164 25.44 3.99 20.49
C TYR A 164 26.44 3.33 21.41
N ARG A 165 27.34 2.52 20.84
CA ARG A 165 28.37 1.78 21.56
C ARG A 165 29.70 2.51 21.45
N CYS A 166 30.25 2.98 22.57
CA CYS A 166 31.53 3.68 22.61
C CYS A 166 32.35 3.22 23.83
N LYS A 167 33.60 2.82 23.60
CA LYS A 167 34.57 2.42 24.65
C LYS A 167 33.98 1.46 25.69
N GLU A 168 33.35 0.38 25.22
CA GLU A 168 32.70 -0.68 26.01
C GLU A 168 31.47 -0.26 26.83
N LYS A 169 30.93 0.95 26.60
CA LYS A 169 29.69 1.42 27.20
C LYS A 169 28.60 1.56 26.14
N ASP A 170 27.41 1.06 26.48
CA ASP A 170 26.23 1.17 25.63
C ASP A 170 25.37 2.34 26.12
N HIS A 171 25.04 3.23 25.19
CA HIS A 171 24.18 4.38 25.43
C HIS A 171 22.88 4.19 24.66
N GLY A 172 21.75 4.15 25.37
CA GLY A 172 20.43 4.08 24.75
C GLY A 172 19.96 5.45 24.28
N PHE A 173 19.32 5.48 23.12
CA PHE A 173 18.69 6.68 22.57
C PHE A 173 17.26 6.38 22.16
N LEU A 174 16.36 7.33 22.38
CA LEU A 174 14.99 7.32 21.89
C LEU A 174 14.87 8.38 20.81
N THR A 175 14.48 7.96 19.61
CA THR A 175 14.45 8.85 18.47
C THR A 175 13.27 8.58 17.56
N SER A 176 13.04 9.40 16.54
CA SER A 176 12.10 9.04 15.49
C SER A 176 12.70 7.96 14.59
N ILE A 177 11.86 7.19 13.92
CA ILE A 177 12.32 6.15 12.98
C ILE A 177 13.18 6.71 11.84
N SER A 178 12.91 7.92 11.39
CA SER A 178 13.69 8.59 10.34
C SER A 178 15.11 8.91 10.82
N THR A 179 15.23 9.45 12.03
CA THR A 179 16.53 9.81 12.62
C THR A 179 17.33 8.57 12.99
N ALA A 180 16.68 7.51 13.49
CA ALA A 180 17.33 6.21 13.70
C ALA A 180 17.96 5.67 12.42
N SER A 181 17.21 5.71 11.30
CA SER A 181 17.70 5.23 10.01
C SER A 181 18.91 6.00 9.51
N THR A 182 18.91 7.34 9.67
CA THR A 182 20.06 8.18 9.35
C THR A 182 21.27 7.86 10.22
N MET A 183 21.08 7.70 11.54
CA MET A 183 22.17 7.41 12.47
C MET A 183 22.77 6.02 12.26
N LEU A 184 21.95 5.02 11.95
CA LEU A 184 22.41 3.65 11.70
C LEU A 184 23.13 3.47 10.35
N GLN A 185 22.94 4.39 9.41
CA GLN A 185 23.71 4.45 8.17
C GLN A 185 25.02 5.24 8.31
N ASP A 186 25.16 5.98 9.41
CA ASP A 186 26.34 6.78 9.69
C ASP A 186 27.45 5.89 10.28
N ASN A 187 28.69 6.12 9.83
CA ASN A 187 29.87 5.41 10.32
C ASN A 187 30.74 6.39 11.11
N PRO A 188 30.43 6.64 12.39
CA PRO A 188 31.14 7.64 13.17
C PRO A 188 32.61 7.21 13.37
N PRO A 189 33.55 8.16 13.44
CA PRO A 189 34.97 7.88 13.63
C PRO A 189 35.29 7.24 14.99
N VAL A 190 34.35 7.32 15.93
CA VAL A 190 34.41 6.69 17.25
C VAL A 190 33.07 6.01 17.52
N GLY A 191 33.09 4.74 17.89
CA GLY A 191 31.89 3.97 18.25
C GLY A 191 31.10 3.40 17.08
N GLU A 192 29.95 2.81 17.37
CA GLU A 192 29.05 2.18 16.39
C GLU A 192 27.59 2.38 16.79
N TRP A 193 26.73 2.62 15.81
CA TRP A 193 25.28 2.63 15.98
C TRP A 193 24.72 1.23 15.76
N LEU A 194 23.95 0.74 16.72
CA LEU A 194 23.41 -0.62 16.73
C LEU A 194 21.91 -0.61 17.03
N PHE A 195 21.21 -1.62 16.52
CA PHE A 195 19.88 -1.94 16.99
C PHE A 195 19.95 -2.74 18.30
N PRO A 196 18.98 -2.54 19.22
CA PRO A 196 18.83 -3.38 20.38
C PRO A 196 18.33 -4.79 20.02
N ASP A 197 18.64 -5.75 20.88
CA ASP A 197 18.14 -7.11 20.75
C ASP A 197 16.63 -7.17 21.10
N PRO A 198 15.86 -8.08 20.48
CA PRO A 198 14.45 -8.25 20.82
C PRO A 198 14.29 -8.77 22.26
N ASP A 199 13.30 -8.22 22.99
CA ASP A 199 12.97 -8.67 24.35
C ASP A 199 12.51 -10.15 24.35
N THR A 200 13.02 -10.97 25.26
CA THR A 200 12.47 -12.31 25.52
C THR A 200 11.07 -12.20 26.12
N PRO A 201 10.06 -12.98 25.66
CA PRO A 201 8.69 -12.77 26.06
C PRO A 201 8.44 -13.19 27.52
N SER A 202 8.23 -12.22 28.40
CA SER A 202 7.53 -12.41 29.67
C SER A 202 6.19 -11.68 29.66
N ASN A 203 5.18 -12.35 30.18
CA ASN A 203 3.74 -12.09 30.08
C ASN A 203 3.23 -10.64 30.19
N GLN A 204 2.26 -10.37 29.31
CA GLN A 204 1.18 -9.36 29.35
C GLN A 204 1.52 -7.89 29.05
N LEU A 205 1.46 -7.52 27.77
CA LEU A 205 0.74 -6.35 27.21
C LEU A 205 0.85 -6.39 25.67
N SER A 206 -0.29 -6.57 24.99
CA SER A 206 -0.49 -6.60 23.52
C SER A 206 0.68 -7.16 22.69
N ILE A 207 0.60 -8.45 22.35
CA ILE A 207 1.57 -9.17 21.50
C ILE A 207 1.71 -8.44 20.15
N GLN A 208 2.74 -7.59 20.01
CA GLN A 208 3.30 -7.30 18.69
C GLN A 208 4.06 -8.56 18.32
N THR A 209 3.58 -9.28 17.31
CA THR A 209 4.22 -10.51 16.88
C THR A 209 5.58 -10.19 16.22
N ASN A 210 6.49 -11.16 16.19
CA ASN A 210 7.72 -11.07 15.36
C ASN A 210 7.40 -10.80 13.87
N GLU A 211 6.16 -11.04 13.44
CA GLU A 211 5.69 -10.86 12.07
C GLU A 211 5.31 -9.39 11.81
N ASP A 212 4.68 -8.73 12.78
CA ASP A 212 4.40 -7.28 12.74
C ASP A 212 5.69 -6.45 12.68
N THR A 213 6.77 -6.94 13.31
CA THR A 213 8.09 -6.28 13.25
C THR A 213 8.78 -6.52 11.90
N LEU A 214 8.67 -7.72 11.33
CA LEU A 214 9.23 -8.05 10.01
C LEU A 214 8.60 -7.20 8.90
N ILE A 215 7.27 -7.16 8.80
CA ILE A 215 6.60 -6.42 7.72
C ILE A 215 6.87 -4.91 7.85
N ARG A 216 6.93 -4.39 9.08
CA ARG A 216 7.29 -3.00 9.34
C ARG A 216 8.72 -2.70 8.87
N ARG A 217 9.68 -3.60 9.14
CA ARG A 217 11.07 -3.48 8.67
C ARG A 217 11.16 -3.49 7.15
N ILE A 218 10.47 -4.42 6.49
CA ILE A 218 10.43 -4.51 5.01
C ILE A 218 9.92 -3.18 4.44
N LYS A 219 8.84 -2.64 4.99
CA LYS A 219 8.23 -1.40 4.51
C LYS A 219 9.10 -0.18 4.79
N SER A 220 9.78 -0.11 5.94
CA SER A 220 10.65 1.02 6.27
C SER A 220 11.96 1.03 5.47
N ALA A 221 12.52 -0.15 5.20
CA ALA A 221 13.73 -0.30 4.39
C ALA A 221 13.46 -0.25 2.87
N SER A 222 12.20 -0.28 2.47
CA SER A 222 11.78 -0.26 1.07
C SER A 222 12.10 1.09 0.42
N LYS A 223 12.53 1.08 -0.83
CA LYS A 223 12.60 2.30 -1.64
C LYS A 223 11.22 2.90 -1.91
N ALA A 224 10.14 2.11 -1.77
CA ALA A 224 8.75 2.57 -1.82
C ALA A 224 8.18 2.87 -0.42
N ALA A 225 9.02 3.12 0.60
CA ALA A 225 8.60 3.33 1.99
C ALA A 225 7.54 4.42 2.15
N LYS A 226 7.66 5.51 1.39
CA LYS A 226 6.69 6.62 1.41
C LYS A 226 5.27 6.14 1.10
N ILE A 227 5.10 5.40 0.01
CA ILE A 227 3.79 4.86 -0.39
C ILE A 227 3.35 3.76 0.58
N LEU A 228 4.25 2.84 0.91
CA LEU A 228 3.95 1.72 1.82
C LEU A 228 3.59 2.18 3.24
N SER A 229 4.05 3.34 3.69
CA SER A 229 3.70 3.92 5.00
C SER A 229 2.20 4.19 5.17
N THR A 230 1.46 4.31 4.06
CA THR A 230 0.01 4.56 4.06
C THR A 230 -0.82 3.27 4.04
N THR A 231 -0.18 2.12 3.86
CA THR A 231 -0.83 0.81 3.81
C THR A 231 -0.63 0.07 5.12
N ASN A 232 -1.45 -0.92 5.41
CA ASN A 232 -1.27 -1.84 6.54
C ASN A 232 -1.27 -3.26 6.01
N HIS A 233 -0.38 -4.10 6.52
CA HIS A 233 -0.22 -5.46 6.03
C HIS A 233 -0.18 -6.44 7.19
N VAL A 234 -0.85 -7.57 7.03
CA VAL A 234 -0.89 -8.67 8.01
C VAL A 234 -0.52 -9.97 7.33
N GLU A 235 0.14 -10.88 8.04
CA GLU A 235 0.51 -12.18 7.45
C GLU A 235 -0.76 -12.98 7.12
N LEU A 236 -0.74 -13.65 5.96
CA LEU A 236 -1.82 -14.54 5.51
C LEU A 236 -2.09 -15.61 6.58
N THR A 237 -3.33 -15.76 7.01
CA THR A 237 -3.70 -16.77 8.01
C THR A 237 -4.41 -17.97 7.38
N GLU A 238 -4.69 -18.98 8.20
CA GLU A 238 -5.52 -20.12 7.80
C GLU A 238 -6.92 -19.71 7.36
N ALA A 239 -7.48 -18.61 7.92
CA ALA A 239 -8.82 -18.14 7.57
C ALA A 239 -8.88 -17.66 6.12
N GLU A 240 -7.93 -16.83 5.68
CA GLU A 240 -7.84 -16.40 4.29
C GLU A 240 -7.47 -17.56 3.36
N CYS A 241 -6.60 -18.48 3.81
CA CYS A 241 -6.28 -19.64 2.99
C CYS A 241 -7.50 -20.56 2.75
N LYS A 242 -8.39 -20.69 3.74
CA LYS A 242 -9.67 -21.40 3.57
C LYS A 242 -10.51 -20.77 2.47
N ILE A 243 -10.63 -19.43 2.46
CA ILE A 243 -11.34 -18.69 1.40
C ILE A 243 -10.70 -18.97 0.02
N LEU A 244 -9.36 -18.90 -0.07
CA LEU A 244 -8.61 -19.14 -1.31
C LEU A 244 -8.74 -20.59 -1.85
N ASN A 245 -9.09 -21.55 -0.98
CA ASN A 245 -9.26 -22.97 -1.32
C ASN A 245 -10.72 -23.41 -1.49
N GLN A 246 -11.69 -22.51 -1.37
CA GLN A 246 -13.09 -22.84 -1.60
C GLN A 246 -13.39 -23.05 -3.09
N ASP A 247 -14.43 -23.84 -3.37
CA ASP A 247 -14.82 -24.22 -4.72
C ASP A 247 -15.58 -23.09 -5.42
N TRP A 248 -15.10 -22.73 -6.61
CA TRP A 248 -15.71 -21.67 -7.44
C TRP A 248 -16.95 -22.15 -8.20
N LEU A 249 -17.19 -23.46 -8.28
CA LEU A 249 -18.47 -24.00 -8.76
C LEU A 249 -19.61 -23.63 -7.81
N GLU A 250 -19.39 -23.83 -6.51
CA GLU A 250 -20.37 -23.53 -5.47
C GLU A 250 -20.42 -22.02 -5.17
N TYR A 251 -19.26 -21.35 -5.18
CA TYR A 251 -19.13 -19.93 -4.86
C TYR A 251 -18.46 -19.13 -6.00
N PRO A 252 -19.18 -18.83 -7.10
CA PRO A 252 -18.64 -18.12 -8.25
C PRO A 252 -17.99 -16.78 -7.94
N GLN A 253 -18.47 -16.07 -6.90
CA GLN A 253 -17.94 -14.77 -6.49
C GLN A 253 -16.47 -14.82 -6.03
N LEU A 254 -15.98 -16.01 -5.64
CA LEU A 254 -14.62 -16.18 -5.14
C LEU A 254 -13.54 -15.82 -6.16
N ARG A 255 -13.81 -15.93 -7.46
CA ARG A 255 -12.86 -15.49 -8.50
C ARG A 255 -12.55 -13.99 -8.41
N TYR A 256 -13.51 -13.19 -7.96
CA TYR A 256 -13.38 -11.74 -7.78
C TYR A 256 -12.79 -11.44 -6.39
N CYS A 257 -13.34 -12.07 -5.36
CA CYS A 257 -12.90 -11.94 -3.97
C CYS A 257 -11.42 -12.29 -3.79
N CYS A 258 -11.00 -13.48 -4.25
CA CYS A 258 -9.63 -13.96 -4.06
C CYS A 258 -8.61 -13.12 -4.84
N SER A 259 -8.98 -12.63 -6.03
CA SER A 259 -8.14 -11.73 -6.81
C SER A 259 -7.95 -10.37 -6.10
N GLN A 260 -9.04 -9.80 -5.58
CA GLN A 260 -8.99 -8.59 -4.75
C GLN A 260 -8.17 -8.80 -3.46
N LEU A 261 -8.32 -9.95 -2.80
CA LEU A 261 -7.62 -10.27 -1.55
C LEU A 261 -6.10 -10.28 -1.73
N LEU A 262 -5.61 -10.78 -2.87
CA LEU A 262 -4.19 -10.96 -3.17
C LEU A 262 -3.56 -9.74 -3.86
N ALA A 263 -4.36 -8.81 -4.39
CA ALA A 263 -3.86 -7.58 -4.98
C ALA A 263 -3.20 -6.69 -3.91
N GLY A 264 -1.97 -6.24 -4.15
CA GLY A 264 -1.23 -5.41 -3.18
C GLY A 264 -0.59 -6.19 -2.03
N CYS A 265 -0.62 -7.53 -2.05
CA CYS A 265 0.11 -8.33 -1.07
C CYS A 265 1.63 -8.15 -1.22
N ILE A 266 2.36 -8.29 -0.12
CA ILE A 266 3.82 -8.33 -0.10
C ILE A 266 4.24 -9.79 0.09
N MET A 267 5.09 -10.28 -0.81
CA MET A 267 5.75 -11.57 -0.65
C MET A 267 7.20 -11.36 -0.24
N THR A 268 7.66 -12.15 0.72
CA THR A 268 9.07 -12.14 1.12
C THR A 268 9.66 -13.54 1.11
N GLN A 269 10.88 -13.62 0.59
CA GLN A 269 11.72 -14.80 0.58
C GLN A 269 13.12 -14.33 0.97
N ASP A 270 13.59 -14.75 2.15
CA ASP A 270 14.88 -14.32 2.69
C ASP A 270 14.96 -12.78 2.72
N GLU A 271 16.02 -12.18 2.16
CA GLU A 271 16.19 -10.72 2.07
C GLU A 271 15.43 -10.07 0.89
N VAL A 272 14.71 -10.87 0.11
CA VAL A 272 14.00 -10.41 -1.08
C VAL A 272 12.53 -10.19 -0.77
N SER A 273 12.04 -8.96 -0.94
CA SER A 273 10.61 -8.65 -0.82
C SER A 273 10.06 -8.01 -2.10
N ILE A 274 8.89 -8.47 -2.53
CA ILE A 274 8.15 -7.90 -3.65
C ILE A 274 6.75 -7.45 -3.23
N LEU A 275 6.26 -6.38 -3.84
CA LEU A 275 4.86 -6.01 -3.86
C LEU A 275 4.20 -6.61 -5.11
N VAL A 276 3.11 -7.35 -4.91
CA VAL A 276 2.27 -7.89 -6.00
C VAL A 276 1.32 -6.80 -6.46
N ASN A 277 1.58 -6.26 -7.64
CA ASN A 277 0.88 -5.10 -8.15
C ASN A 277 -0.38 -5.48 -8.94
N THR A 278 -0.35 -6.57 -9.69
CA THR A 278 -1.50 -7.05 -10.47
C THR A 278 -1.55 -8.57 -10.48
N ILE A 279 -2.75 -9.12 -10.31
CA ILE A 279 -2.98 -10.55 -10.24
C ILE A 279 -4.16 -10.99 -11.12
N GLU A 280 -4.04 -12.19 -11.69
CA GLU A 280 -5.05 -12.80 -12.56
C GLU A 280 -5.47 -14.18 -12.03
N PRO A 281 -6.76 -14.37 -11.71
CA PRO A 281 -7.26 -15.63 -11.17
C PRO A 281 -7.67 -16.61 -12.29
N TYR A 282 -7.31 -17.87 -12.11
CA TYR A 282 -7.68 -18.98 -13.02
C TYR A 282 -8.26 -20.13 -12.22
N ALA A 283 -9.43 -20.62 -12.64
CA ALA A 283 -10.00 -21.81 -12.02
C ALA A 283 -9.20 -23.05 -12.45
N ARG A 284 -9.22 -24.11 -11.64
CA ARG A 284 -8.68 -25.41 -12.08
C ARG A 284 -9.73 -26.31 -12.74
N ASP A 285 -11.01 -26.00 -12.54
CA ASP A 285 -12.10 -26.72 -13.20
C ASP A 285 -12.27 -26.22 -14.65
N SER A 286 -12.22 -27.16 -15.59
CA SER A 286 -12.25 -26.88 -17.03
C SER A 286 -13.60 -26.42 -17.56
N LEU A 287 -14.69 -26.67 -16.83
CA LEU A 287 -16.05 -26.29 -17.22
C LEU A 287 -16.34 -24.81 -16.90
N ILE A 288 -15.68 -24.25 -15.88
CA ILE A 288 -15.88 -22.85 -15.47
C ILE A 288 -14.80 -21.89 -16.00
N ASP A 289 -13.61 -22.40 -16.30
CA ASP A 289 -12.54 -21.60 -16.90
C ASP A 289 -11.89 -22.34 -18.06
N ALA A 290 -12.12 -21.85 -19.26
CA ALA A 290 -11.45 -22.33 -20.45
C ALA A 290 -9.91 -22.25 -20.31
N HIS A 291 -9.37 -21.34 -19.50
CA HIS A 291 -7.92 -21.17 -19.29
C HIS A 291 -7.38 -21.90 -18.07
N PHE A 292 -8.06 -22.96 -17.61
CA PHE A 292 -7.63 -23.75 -16.47
C PHE A 292 -6.21 -24.33 -16.61
N GLU A 293 -5.52 -24.47 -15.48
CA GLU A 293 -4.22 -25.15 -15.44
C GLU A 293 -4.40 -26.66 -15.68
N ARG A 294 -3.77 -27.16 -16.75
CA ARG A 294 -3.77 -28.60 -17.07
C ARG A 294 -2.89 -29.35 -16.10
N ARG A 295 -3.41 -30.46 -15.55
CA ARG A 295 -2.69 -31.37 -14.66
C ARG A 295 -2.18 -32.57 -15.47
N SER A 296 -1.15 -32.39 -16.28
CA SER A 296 -0.43 -33.51 -16.89
C SER A 296 0.70 -33.97 -15.97
N THR A 297 0.89 -35.29 -15.87
CA THR A 297 1.92 -35.91 -15.01
C THR A 297 3.35 -35.49 -15.37
N SER A 298 3.57 -35.01 -16.58
CA SER A 298 4.88 -34.59 -17.11
C SER A 298 5.14 -33.09 -17.07
N SER A 299 4.19 -32.28 -16.60
CA SER A 299 4.32 -30.81 -16.63
C SER A 299 4.37 -30.22 -15.21
N PRO A 300 5.24 -29.22 -14.96
CA PRO A 300 5.23 -28.48 -13.71
C PRO A 300 3.84 -27.90 -13.43
N SER A 301 3.37 -28.06 -12.20
CA SER A 301 2.04 -27.62 -11.76
C SER A 301 2.15 -26.79 -10.51
N SER A 302 1.27 -25.79 -10.37
CA SER A 302 1.12 -25.03 -9.13
C SER A 302 0.18 -25.71 -8.13
N PHE A 303 -0.31 -26.93 -8.41
CA PHE A 303 -1.24 -27.63 -7.55
C PHE A 303 -0.56 -28.09 -6.25
N PRO A 304 -1.04 -27.66 -5.06
CA PRO A 304 -0.45 -28.07 -3.79
C PRO A 304 -0.89 -29.49 -3.42
N THR A 305 0.03 -30.44 -3.55
CA THR A 305 -0.18 -31.85 -3.19
C THR A 305 -0.07 -32.08 -1.69
N THR A 306 0.87 -31.40 -1.03
CA THR A 306 1.10 -31.45 0.42
C THR A 306 0.81 -30.09 1.07
N PRO A 307 0.37 -30.07 2.33
CA PRO A 307 0.21 -28.82 3.06
C PRO A 307 1.58 -28.18 3.33
N GLY A 308 1.69 -26.87 3.05
CA GLY A 308 2.83 -26.03 3.41
C GLY A 308 2.50 -25.14 4.60
N ARG A 309 3.24 -24.02 4.75
CA ARG A 309 3.05 -23.04 5.84
C ARG A 309 1.61 -22.56 5.95
N TYR A 310 0.98 -22.25 4.82
CA TYR A 310 -0.39 -21.75 4.77
C TYR A 310 -1.38 -22.87 4.44
N GLY A 311 -1.08 -24.14 4.75
CA GLY A 311 -1.94 -25.27 4.37
C GLY A 311 -1.83 -25.59 2.87
N PHE A 312 -2.94 -25.84 2.18
CA PHE A 312 -2.95 -26.17 0.75
C PHE A 312 -2.84 -24.93 -0.15
N LEU A 313 -1.74 -24.19 0.04
CA LEU A 313 -1.33 -23.07 -0.77
C LEU A 313 0.17 -23.17 -1.04
N THR A 314 0.55 -22.93 -2.29
CA THR A 314 1.95 -22.89 -2.71
C THR A 314 2.23 -21.62 -3.50
N VAL A 315 3.46 -21.12 -3.43
CA VAL A 315 3.95 -20.04 -4.29
C VAL A 315 5.10 -20.62 -5.10
N CYS A 316 5.00 -20.56 -6.43
CA CYS A 316 5.98 -21.22 -7.30
C CYS A 316 6.21 -20.44 -8.59
N LEU A 317 7.32 -20.77 -9.25
CA LEU A 317 7.61 -20.33 -10.61
C LEU A 317 7.31 -21.46 -11.58
N LEU A 318 6.32 -21.30 -12.45
CA LEU A 318 6.04 -22.25 -13.51
C LEU A 318 6.86 -21.91 -14.76
N PRO A 319 7.69 -22.84 -15.28
CA PRO A 319 8.40 -22.62 -16.53
C PRO A 319 7.42 -22.68 -17.70
N THR A 320 7.53 -21.69 -18.58
CA THR A 320 6.79 -21.61 -19.83
C THR A 320 7.73 -21.19 -20.96
N ASN A 321 7.28 -21.28 -22.21
CA ASN A 321 8.08 -20.86 -23.36
C ASN A 321 8.50 -19.38 -23.29
N ASP A 322 7.70 -18.54 -22.61
CA ASP A 322 7.96 -17.10 -22.46
C ASP A 322 8.90 -16.78 -21.27
N GLY A 323 9.15 -17.75 -20.39
CA GLY A 323 9.91 -17.58 -19.15
C GLY A 323 9.20 -18.18 -17.92
N GLN A 324 9.63 -17.75 -16.73
CA GLN A 324 9.08 -18.24 -15.47
C GLN A 324 7.90 -17.38 -15.01
N LYS A 325 6.73 -17.99 -14.79
CA LYS A 325 5.52 -17.31 -14.31
C LYS A 325 5.36 -17.49 -12.81
N LEU A 326 5.28 -16.38 -12.05
CA LEU A 326 5.02 -16.45 -10.61
C LEU A 326 3.54 -16.70 -10.33
N VAL A 327 3.26 -17.80 -9.65
CA VAL A 327 1.89 -18.27 -9.41
C VAL A 327 1.70 -18.61 -7.93
N ILE A 328 0.59 -18.12 -7.38
CA ILE A 328 0.05 -18.59 -6.10
C ILE A 328 -0.97 -19.69 -6.44
N GLY A 329 -0.67 -20.94 -6.08
CA GLY A 329 -1.51 -22.09 -6.38
C GLY A 329 -2.27 -22.58 -5.17
N THR A 330 -3.57 -22.82 -5.34
CA THR A 330 -4.45 -23.49 -4.36
C THR A 330 -5.00 -24.77 -4.97
N ARG A 331 -5.84 -25.53 -4.25
CA ARG A 331 -6.46 -26.75 -4.81
C ARG A 331 -7.57 -26.47 -5.82
N THR A 332 -8.24 -25.33 -5.72
CA THR A 332 -9.39 -24.98 -6.57
C THR A 332 -9.02 -23.99 -7.67
N SER A 333 -7.99 -23.19 -7.46
CA SER A 333 -7.59 -22.12 -8.36
C SER A 333 -6.07 -21.88 -8.36
N ASN A 334 -5.63 -21.01 -9.27
CA ASN A 334 -4.30 -20.44 -9.24
C ASN A 334 -4.39 -18.94 -9.58
N PHE A 335 -3.42 -18.18 -9.10
CA PHE A 335 -3.36 -16.73 -9.25
C PHE A 335 -2.02 -16.35 -9.84
N LEU A 336 -2.05 -15.91 -11.09
CA LEU A 336 -0.87 -15.49 -11.83
C LEU A 336 -0.54 -14.03 -11.47
N VAL A 337 0.68 -13.79 -11.02
CA VAL A 337 1.20 -12.43 -10.84
C VAL A 337 1.63 -11.88 -12.19
N THR A 338 0.97 -10.82 -12.66
CA THR A 338 1.27 -10.16 -13.94
C THR A 338 1.90 -8.78 -13.78
N SER A 339 2.02 -8.30 -12.55
CA SER A 339 2.87 -7.16 -12.22
C SER A 339 3.42 -7.29 -10.81
N SER A 340 4.71 -7.06 -10.63
CA SER A 340 5.35 -7.06 -9.31
C SER A 340 6.54 -6.11 -9.27
N ILE A 341 6.85 -5.61 -8.07
CA ILE A 341 7.88 -4.60 -7.83
C ILE A 341 8.75 -5.05 -6.67
N ARG A 342 10.08 -4.98 -6.84
CA ARG A 342 11.04 -5.18 -5.75
C ARG A 342 11.04 -4.00 -4.80
N LEU A 343 11.00 -4.30 -3.51
CA LEU A 343 10.94 -3.27 -2.47
C LEU A 343 12.31 -2.73 -2.08
N ASP A 344 13.34 -3.57 -2.10
CA ASP A 344 14.72 -3.21 -1.72
C ASP A 344 15.53 -2.54 -2.85
N ARG A 345 15.12 -2.70 -4.12
CA ARG A 345 15.83 -2.14 -5.28
C ARG A 345 14.89 -1.78 -6.42
N GLN A 346 15.37 -0.92 -7.32
CA GLN A 346 14.64 -0.53 -8.53
C GLN A 346 14.54 -1.72 -9.49
N SER A 347 13.43 -2.45 -9.44
CA SER A 347 13.17 -3.56 -10.36
C SER A 347 11.67 -3.85 -10.41
N VAL A 348 11.11 -3.77 -11.61
CA VAL A 348 9.69 -3.97 -11.87
C VAL A 348 9.55 -5.06 -12.94
N ASN A 349 8.60 -5.97 -12.77
CA ASN A 349 8.17 -6.88 -13.81
C ASN A 349 6.72 -6.57 -14.17
N ILE A 350 6.45 -6.37 -15.46
CA ILE A 350 5.11 -6.23 -16.04
C ILE A 350 4.95 -7.30 -17.12
N GLY A 351 3.81 -7.98 -17.11
CA GLY A 351 3.52 -9.14 -17.95
C GLY A 351 3.64 -10.45 -17.16
N PRO A 352 3.46 -11.60 -17.83
CA PRO A 352 3.32 -12.88 -17.15
C PRO A 352 4.62 -13.45 -16.59
N VAL A 353 5.77 -12.86 -16.90
CA VAL A 353 7.10 -13.39 -16.53
C VAL A 353 7.66 -12.64 -15.33
N THR A 354 8.16 -13.40 -14.36
CA THR A 354 8.84 -12.89 -13.17
C THR A 354 10.28 -13.37 -13.15
N THR A 355 11.21 -12.43 -13.03
CA THR A 355 12.66 -12.68 -13.05
C THR A 355 13.35 -12.29 -11.74
N HIS A 356 12.74 -11.41 -10.96
CA HIS A 356 13.38 -10.80 -9.79
C HIS A 356 13.00 -11.41 -8.42
N PHE A 357 12.19 -12.48 -8.42
CA PHE A 357 11.69 -13.16 -7.23
C PHE A 357 11.72 -14.67 -7.43
N ARG A 358 12.20 -15.43 -6.43
CA ARG A 358 12.28 -16.89 -6.46
C ARG A 358 11.66 -17.45 -5.19
N PRO A 359 10.40 -17.88 -5.21
CA PRO A 359 9.73 -18.40 -4.03
C PRO A 359 10.28 -19.78 -3.63
N THR A 360 10.14 -20.11 -2.35
CA THR A 360 10.37 -21.44 -1.78
C THR A 360 9.24 -21.79 -0.81
N THR A 361 9.31 -22.95 -0.16
CA THR A 361 8.37 -23.32 0.91
C THR A 361 8.42 -22.36 2.12
N SER A 362 9.49 -21.56 2.26
CA SER A 362 9.64 -20.55 3.30
C SER A 362 9.15 -19.16 2.90
N THR A 363 8.57 -18.98 1.71
CA THR A 363 7.99 -17.68 1.30
C THR A 363 6.84 -17.29 2.22
N LYS A 364 6.86 -16.03 2.71
CA LYS A 364 5.76 -15.45 3.49
C LYS A 364 4.93 -14.51 2.62
N ILE A 365 3.62 -14.45 2.89
CA ILE A 365 2.67 -13.59 2.19
C ILE A 365 2.02 -12.67 3.22
N PHE A 366 2.12 -11.36 3.01
CA PHE A 366 1.45 -10.35 3.82
C PHE A 366 0.37 -9.67 2.98
N LEU A 367 -0.88 -9.79 3.41
CA LEU A 367 -2.03 -9.20 2.73
C LEU A 367 -2.24 -7.75 3.16
N ASP A 368 -2.62 -6.90 2.21
CA ASP A 368 -3.03 -5.52 2.49
C ASP A 368 -4.40 -5.51 3.20
N CYS A 369 -4.49 -4.84 4.35
CA CYS A 369 -5.70 -4.76 5.15
C CYS A 369 -6.88 -4.15 4.39
N LEU A 370 -6.64 -3.15 3.53
CA LEU A 370 -7.69 -2.57 2.70
C LEU A 370 -8.19 -3.60 1.68
N SER A 371 -7.28 -4.37 1.09
CA SER A 371 -7.62 -5.44 0.17
C SER A 371 -8.41 -6.58 0.83
N ILE A 372 -8.12 -6.90 2.11
CA ILE A 372 -8.93 -7.82 2.92
C ILE A 372 -10.36 -7.26 3.12
N GLU A 373 -10.49 -5.98 3.49
CA GLU A 373 -11.78 -5.34 3.71
C GLU A 373 -12.63 -5.35 2.43
N LEU A 374 -12.03 -4.95 1.31
CA LEU A 374 -12.68 -4.99 0.01
C LEU A 374 -13.10 -6.42 -0.36
N ALA A 375 -12.21 -7.41 -0.20
CA ALA A 375 -12.52 -8.80 -0.49
C ALA A 375 -13.69 -9.34 0.36
N LYS A 376 -13.77 -9.00 1.64
CA LYS A 376 -14.91 -9.36 2.52
C LYS A 376 -16.24 -8.87 1.95
N SER A 377 -16.29 -7.64 1.44
CA SER A 377 -17.51 -7.11 0.80
C SER A 377 -17.93 -7.89 -0.46
N LEU A 378 -16.98 -8.51 -1.18
CA LEU A 378 -17.26 -9.33 -2.36
C LEU A 378 -17.70 -10.75 -1.98
N LEU A 379 -17.23 -11.26 -0.85
CA LEU A 379 -17.52 -12.62 -0.38
C LEU A 379 -19.03 -12.82 -0.15
N ASP A 380 -19.69 -11.81 0.42
CA ASP A 380 -21.12 -11.82 0.76
C ASP A 380 -22.03 -11.55 -0.47
N ASN A 381 -21.46 -11.10 -1.59
CA ASN A 381 -22.22 -10.69 -2.77
C ASN A 381 -22.14 -11.74 -3.89
N THR A 382 -23.13 -12.63 -3.95
CA THR A 382 -23.22 -13.69 -4.98
C THR A 382 -23.57 -13.19 -6.38
N LYS A 383 -24.02 -11.93 -6.53
CA LYS A 383 -24.39 -11.32 -7.82
C LYS A 383 -23.24 -10.54 -8.47
N ILE A 384 -22.08 -10.52 -7.82
CA ILE A 384 -20.95 -9.77 -8.32
C ILE A 384 -20.43 -10.33 -9.64
N ASN A 385 -20.03 -9.43 -10.53
CA ASN A 385 -19.50 -9.78 -11.85
C ASN A 385 -18.15 -9.12 -12.18
N ARG A 386 -17.57 -8.40 -11.22
CA ARG A 386 -16.30 -7.66 -11.36
C ARG A 386 -15.52 -7.64 -10.05
N ALA A 387 -14.20 -7.61 -10.12
CA ALA A 387 -13.36 -7.58 -8.91
C ALA A 387 -13.21 -6.19 -8.33
N GLN A 388 -13.19 -5.16 -9.17
CA GLN A 388 -12.89 -3.79 -8.76
C GLN A 388 -13.80 -2.77 -9.45
N SER A 389 -13.88 -1.57 -8.87
CA SER A 389 -14.53 -0.42 -9.50
C SER A 389 -13.57 0.25 -10.50
N LEU A 390 -13.31 -0.43 -11.61
CA LEU A 390 -12.44 0.00 -12.71
C LEU A 390 -13.14 -0.16 -14.06
N PRO A 391 -12.66 0.49 -15.14
CA PRO A 391 -13.15 0.22 -16.48
C PRO A 391 -13.07 -1.27 -16.82
N SER A 392 -14.14 -1.82 -17.39
CA SER A 392 -14.34 -3.27 -17.55
C SER A 392 -13.17 -4.00 -18.20
N LEU A 393 -12.55 -3.39 -19.23
CA LEU A 393 -11.49 -4.02 -20.02
C LEU A 393 -10.18 -4.20 -19.25
N TYR A 394 -9.91 -3.36 -18.24
CA TYR A 394 -8.71 -3.47 -17.40
C TYR A 394 -8.81 -4.63 -16.40
N GLN A 395 -10.02 -5.12 -16.15
CA GLN A 395 -10.30 -6.27 -15.29
C GLN A 395 -10.31 -7.59 -16.06
N LEU A 396 -10.12 -7.57 -17.39
CA LEU A 396 -9.97 -8.78 -18.19
C LEU A 396 -8.54 -9.32 -18.09
N LYS A 397 -8.43 -10.66 -18.11
CA LYS A 397 -7.17 -11.39 -18.06
C LYS A 397 -6.36 -11.20 -19.35
N GLN A 398 -5.04 -11.30 -19.27
CA GLN A 398 -4.10 -11.22 -20.40
C GLN A 398 -4.05 -12.52 -21.22
N VAL A 399 -5.22 -12.98 -21.68
CA VAL A 399 -5.35 -14.20 -22.49
C VAL A 399 -5.19 -13.92 -23.98
N ARG A 400 -4.70 -14.92 -24.73
CA ARG A 400 -4.44 -14.83 -26.18
C ARG A 400 -5.19 -15.87 -27.00
N SER A 401 -6.18 -16.55 -26.41
CA SER A 401 -6.95 -17.59 -27.08
C SER A 401 -8.32 -17.79 -26.43
N LYS A 402 -9.13 -18.71 -27.00
CA LYS A 402 -10.44 -19.12 -26.50
C LYS A 402 -11.42 -17.95 -26.42
N PHE A 403 -11.38 -17.09 -27.43
CA PHE A 403 -12.25 -15.92 -27.59
C PHE A 403 -13.71 -16.31 -27.88
N ASP A 404 -13.94 -17.57 -28.25
CA ASP A 404 -15.25 -18.20 -28.35
C ASP A 404 -15.81 -18.66 -26.99
N CYS A 405 -15.06 -18.56 -25.89
CA CYS A 405 -15.47 -18.99 -24.56
C CYS A 405 -15.83 -17.80 -23.66
N LEU A 406 -16.95 -17.91 -22.91
CA LEU A 406 -17.37 -16.84 -21.98
C LEU A 406 -16.34 -16.52 -20.90
N SER A 407 -15.65 -17.53 -20.37
CA SER A 407 -14.72 -17.34 -19.24
C SER A 407 -13.55 -16.42 -19.58
N THR A 408 -13.21 -16.26 -20.87
CA THR A 408 -12.23 -15.31 -21.40
C THR A 408 -12.56 -13.86 -21.05
N TYR A 409 -13.86 -13.54 -20.90
CA TYR A 409 -14.36 -12.19 -20.67
C TYR A 409 -14.74 -11.93 -19.21
N THR A 410 -14.25 -12.77 -18.28
CA THR A 410 -14.49 -12.60 -16.85
C THR A 410 -13.68 -11.42 -16.30
N MET A 411 -14.34 -10.41 -15.74
CA MET A 411 -13.74 -9.20 -15.15
C MET A 411 -13.16 -9.46 -13.75
N CYS A 412 -12.19 -10.35 -13.65
CA CYS A 412 -11.67 -10.88 -12.37
C CYS A 412 -10.21 -10.52 -12.09
N ARG A 413 -9.51 -9.86 -13.01
CA ARG A 413 -8.17 -9.32 -12.75
C ARG A 413 -8.27 -8.15 -11.78
N SER A 414 -7.36 -8.11 -10.81
CA SER A 414 -7.27 -7.05 -9.81
C SER A 414 -5.88 -6.44 -9.77
N SER A 415 -5.81 -5.14 -9.54
CA SER A 415 -4.57 -4.41 -9.28
C SER A 415 -4.57 -3.83 -7.86
N SER A 416 -3.39 -3.65 -7.30
CA SER A 416 -3.21 -3.03 -5.99
C SER A 416 -3.76 -1.60 -5.99
N THR A 417 -4.07 -1.07 -4.80
CA THR A 417 -4.45 0.34 -4.64
C THR A 417 -3.42 1.29 -5.23
N MET A 418 -2.13 0.94 -5.11
CA MET A 418 -1.02 1.70 -5.70
C MET A 418 -1.10 1.74 -7.23
N ALA A 419 -1.49 0.65 -7.89
CA ALA A 419 -1.76 0.64 -9.34
C ALA A 419 -3.24 0.85 -9.68
N SER A 420 -3.99 1.56 -8.84
CA SER A 420 -5.31 2.08 -9.23
C SER A 420 -5.22 2.96 -10.49
N PRO A 421 -4.21 3.84 -10.68
CA PRO A 421 -4.00 4.54 -11.94
C PRO A 421 -3.71 3.57 -13.09
N LEU A 422 -4.47 3.68 -14.18
CA LEU A 422 -4.40 2.77 -15.34
C LEU A 422 -3.02 2.76 -16.03
N LYS A 423 -2.26 3.87 -15.92
CA LYS A 423 -0.87 3.98 -16.39
C LYS A 423 0.07 3.03 -15.66
N LEU A 424 -0.26 2.58 -14.45
CA LEU A 424 0.57 1.67 -13.64
C LEU A 424 0.15 0.20 -13.74
N GLN A 425 -0.81 -0.12 -14.62
CA GLN A 425 -1.32 -1.48 -14.81
C GLN A 425 -0.81 -2.08 -16.12
N PRO A 426 -0.51 -3.41 -16.17
CA PRO A 426 -0.13 -4.08 -17.40
C PRO A 426 -1.10 -3.83 -18.57
N THR A 427 -0.53 -3.47 -19.72
CA THR A 427 -1.28 -3.30 -20.97
C THR A 427 -1.65 -4.67 -21.54
N THR A 428 -2.85 -4.78 -22.11
CA THR A 428 -3.40 -6.04 -22.67
C THR A 428 -3.86 -5.83 -24.11
N ILE A 429 -4.22 -6.91 -24.80
CA ILE A 429 -4.89 -6.81 -26.11
C ILE A 429 -6.22 -6.05 -26.03
N TRP A 430 -6.85 -5.97 -24.86
CA TRP A 430 -8.11 -5.25 -24.63
C TRP A 430 -7.91 -3.73 -24.46
N THR A 431 -6.72 -3.32 -24.00
CA THR A 431 -6.44 -1.95 -23.51
C THR A 431 -5.32 -1.24 -24.24
N LEU A 432 -4.62 -1.91 -25.17
CA LEU A 432 -3.54 -1.30 -25.95
C LEU A 432 -4.02 -0.12 -26.81
N VAL A 433 -5.23 -0.20 -27.36
CA VAL A 433 -5.85 0.90 -28.12
C VAL A 433 -6.04 2.17 -27.28
N ASP A 434 -6.17 2.04 -25.96
CA ASP A 434 -6.42 3.12 -25.01
C ASP A 434 -5.15 3.87 -24.59
N GLN A 435 -3.97 3.36 -24.96
CA GLN A 435 -2.71 4.00 -24.56
C GLN A 435 -2.47 5.24 -25.43
N ASP A 436 -2.08 6.35 -24.83
CA ASP A 436 -1.79 7.58 -25.56
C ASP A 436 -0.59 7.39 -26.49
N SER A 437 -0.71 7.87 -27.73
CA SER A 437 0.43 7.98 -28.65
C SER A 437 0.52 9.39 -29.20
N ASN A 438 1.73 9.93 -29.22
CA ASN A 438 2.04 11.21 -29.86
C ASN A 438 1.92 11.18 -31.40
N HIS A 439 1.57 10.03 -31.97
CA HIS A 439 1.40 9.84 -33.40
C HIS A 439 -0.05 10.10 -33.80
N THR A 440 -0.23 10.80 -34.92
CA THR A 440 -1.54 11.11 -35.52
C THR A 440 -2.25 9.87 -36.09
N THR A 441 -1.51 8.80 -36.40
CA THR A 441 -2.04 7.56 -36.98
C THR A 441 -1.93 6.38 -36.01
N MET A 442 -3.00 5.59 -35.92
CA MET A 442 -3.08 4.38 -35.09
C MET A 442 -2.12 3.28 -35.59
N SER A 443 -1.39 2.62 -34.68
CA SER A 443 -0.55 1.47 -35.03
C SER A 443 -1.41 0.25 -35.41
N GLN A 444 -0.85 -0.70 -36.15
CA GLN A 444 -1.59 -1.89 -36.57
C GLN A 444 -1.96 -2.78 -35.37
N GLU A 445 -1.12 -2.83 -34.34
CA GLU A 445 -1.42 -3.52 -33.08
C GLU A 445 -2.59 -2.86 -32.34
N LYS A 446 -2.68 -1.52 -32.37
CA LYS A 446 -3.82 -0.78 -31.81
C LYS A 446 -5.11 -1.03 -32.60
N VAL A 447 -5.04 -1.18 -33.92
CA VAL A 447 -6.20 -1.58 -34.74
C VAL A 447 -6.69 -2.98 -34.35
N GLY A 448 -5.79 -3.94 -34.18
CA GLY A 448 -6.15 -5.27 -33.67
C GLY A 448 -6.75 -5.22 -32.27
N SER A 449 -6.16 -4.40 -31.38
CA SER A 449 -6.68 -4.16 -30.03
C SER A 449 -8.07 -3.51 -30.03
N LEU A 450 -8.36 -2.63 -30.99
CA LEU A 450 -9.69 -2.03 -31.15
C LEU A 450 -10.75 -3.09 -31.45
N LEU A 451 -10.45 -4.08 -32.32
CA LEU A 451 -11.35 -5.21 -32.56
C LEU A 451 -11.59 -6.01 -31.28
N PHE A 452 -10.54 -6.34 -30.53
CA PHE A 452 -10.68 -7.04 -29.25
C PHE A 452 -11.54 -6.27 -28.24
N ARG A 453 -11.37 -4.95 -28.16
CA ARG A 453 -12.21 -4.06 -27.34
C ARG A 453 -13.67 -4.14 -27.75
N THR A 454 -13.98 -4.03 -29.05
CA THR A 454 -15.36 -4.12 -29.57
C THR A 454 -16.00 -5.46 -29.22
N ILE A 455 -15.29 -6.57 -29.48
CA ILE A 455 -15.75 -7.92 -29.17
C ILE A 455 -15.99 -8.10 -27.66
N ALA A 456 -15.03 -7.69 -26.83
CA ALA A 456 -15.16 -7.83 -25.38
C ALA A 456 -16.36 -7.07 -24.82
N LEU A 457 -16.61 -5.86 -25.32
CA LEU A 457 -17.77 -5.07 -24.91
C LEU A 457 -19.09 -5.75 -25.31
N GLN A 458 -19.17 -6.36 -26.49
CA GLN A 458 -20.34 -7.14 -26.91
C GLN A 458 -20.57 -8.34 -25.99
N VAL A 459 -19.52 -9.11 -25.68
CA VAL A 459 -19.65 -10.28 -24.79
C VAL A 459 -20.01 -9.88 -23.36
N ILE A 460 -19.41 -8.82 -22.82
CA ILE A 460 -19.73 -8.34 -21.47
C ILE A 460 -21.20 -7.92 -21.36
N ARG A 461 -21.76 -7.31 -22.41
CA ARG A 461 -23.15 -6.82 -22.42
C ARG A 461 -24.17 -7.91 -22.69
N HIS A 462 -23.87 -8.83 -23.61
CA HIS A 462 -24.86 -9.75 -24.18
C HIS A 462 -24.56 -11.23 -23.87
N GLY A 463 -23.44 -11.54 -23.22
CA GLY A 463 -23.06 -12.89 -22.83
C GLY A 463 -23.02 -13.85 -24.02
N ARG A 464 -23.73 -14.97 -23.93
CA ARG A 464 -23.78 -16.00 -24.99
C ARG A 464 -24.44 -15.52 -26.28
N SER A 465 -25.25 -14.47 -26.20
CA SER A 465 -25.96 -13.90 -27.35
C SER A 465 -25.14 -12.83 -28.08
N ALA A 466 -23.89 -12.60 -27.65
CA ALA A 466 -23.05 -11.58 -28.25
C ALA A 466 -22.71 -11.90 -29.72
N THR A 467 -22.91 -10.89 -30.57
CA THR A 467 -22.61 -10.92 -31.99
C THR A 467 -21.60 -9.83 -32.35
N LEU A 468 -20.84 -10.05 -33.42
CA LEU A 468 -20.02 -9.04 -34.06
C LEU A 468 -20.77 -8.58 -35.30
N HIS A 469 -21.17 -7.31 -35.33
CA HIS A 469 -21.84 -6.70 -36.47
C HIS A 469 -20.85 -6.25 -37.54
N LEU A 470 -21.24 -6.39 -38.80
CA LEU A 470 -20.43 -5.96 -39.94
C LEU A 470 -20.24 -4.44 -39.94
N ASP A 471 -21.26 -3.69 -39.49
CA ASP A 471 -21.24 -2.23 -39.41
C ASP A 471 -20.25 -1.72 -38.35
N ASP A 472 -20.03 -2.46 -37.27
CA ASP A 472 -18.99 -2.18 -36.27
C ASP A 472 -17.60 -2.61 -36.74
N PHE A 473 -17.53 -3.68 -37.53
CA PHE A 473 -16.30 -4.29 -37.99
C PHE A 473 -15.64 -3.53 -39.16
N LYS A 474 -16.43 -3.11 -40.16
CA LYS A 474 -15.95 -2.45 -41.39
C LYS A 474 -15.12 -1.19 -41.12
N PRO A 475 -15.53 -0.28 -40.20
CA PRO A 475 -14.70 0.88 -39.85
C PRO A 475 -13.34 0.48 -39.27
N ILE A 476 -13.27 -0.59 -38.46
CA ILE A 476 -12.01 -1.09 -37.90
C ILE A 476 -11.12 -1.67 -39.00
N GLN A 477 -11.71 -2.44 -39.93
CA GLN A 477 -11.00 -2.98 -41.09
C GLN A 477 -10.36 -1.87 -41.93
N ALA A 478 -11.07 -0.76 -42.16
CA ALA A 478 -10.58 0.38 -42.93
C ALA A 478 -9.39 1.11 -42.30
N LEU A 479 -9.12 0.92 -41.00
CA LEU A 479 -7.94 1.48 -40.32
C LEU A 479 -6.67 0.64 -40.54
N SER A 480 -6.81 -0.58 -41.05
CA SER A 480 -5.67 -1.46 -41.32
C SER A 480 -4.95 -1.04 -42.61
N LYS A 481 -3.63 -1.29 -42.65
CA LYS A 481 -2.81 -1.04 -43.83
C LYS A 481 -2.79 -2.29 -44.69
N ASP A 482 -3.15 -2.18 -45.97
CA ASP A 482 -3.40 -3.32 -46.88
C ASP A 482 -2.28 -4.37 -46.97
N SER A 483 -1.02 -4.00 -46.71
CA SER A 483 0.13 -4.91 -46.71
C SER A 483 0.49 -5.53 -45.36
N SER A 484 -0.29 -5.25 -44.30
CA SER A 484 0.00 -5.73 -42.95
C SER A 484 -0.61 -7.10 -42.67
N ALA A 485 0.04 -7.89 -41.80
CA ALA A 485 -0.52 -9.15 -41.32
C ALA A 485 -1.89 -8.96 -40.64
N VAL A 486 -2.09 -7.83 -39.95
CA VAL A 486 -3.37 -7.45 -39.35
C VAL A 486 -4.45 -7.30 -40.43
N ALA A 487 -4.16 -6.61 -41.54
CA ALA A 487 -5.11 -6.45 -42.63
C ALA A 487 -5.52 -7.80 -43.26
N SER A 488 -4.56 -8.72 -43.46
CA SER A 488 -4.86 -10.06 -43.96
C SER A 488 -5.81 -10.83 -43.03
N ILE A 489 -5.57 -10.77 -41.71
CA ILE A 489 -6.44 -11.42 -40.72
C ILE A 489 -7.83 -10.78 -40.69
N LEU A 490 -7.92 -9.45 -40.76
CA LEU A 490 -9.21 -8.74 -40.82
C LEU A 490 -9.97 -9.07 -42.12
N HIS A 491 -9.28 -9.25 -43.25
CA HIS A 491 -9.91 -9.71 -44.48
C HIS A 491 -10.53 -11.11 -44.31
N ASN A 492 -9.79 -12.03 -43.69
CA ASN A 492 -10.30 -13.37 -43.38
C ASN A 492 -11.51 -13.31 -42.45
N ILE A 493 -11.48 -12.47 -41.40
CA ILE A 493 -12.65 -12.28 -40.52
C ILE A 493 -13.84 -11.72 -41.30
N CYS A 494 -13.62 -10.78 -42.21
CA CYS A 494 -14.69 -10.24 -43.07
C CYS A 494 -15.36 -11.34 -43.91
N SER A 495 -14.57 -12.32 -44.40
CA SER A 495 -15.11 -13.43 -45.19
C SER A 495 -16.04 -14.35 -44.39
N LEU A 496 -15.86 -14.44 -43.06
CA LEU A 496 -16.68 -15.27 -42.17
C LEU A 496 -18.13 -14.78 -42.05
N PHE A 497 -18.41 -13.53 -42.44
CA PHE A 497 -19.78 -13.01 -42.43
C PHE A 497 -20.66 -13.68 -43.49
N ASP A 498 -20.11 -14.20 -44.59
CA ASP A 498 -20.84 -14.92 -45.64
C ASP A 498 -22.20 -14.27 -46.01
N ASN A 499 -22.16 -12.98 -46.38
CA ASN A 499 -23.31 -12.13 -46.69
C ASN A 499 -24.30 -11.87 -45.53
N GLN A 500 -24.01 -12.33 -44.31
CA GLN A 500 -24.74 -11.97 -43.09
C GLN A 500 -24.30 -10.60 -42.57
N LYS A 501 -25.19 -9.93 -41.84
CA LYS A 501 -24.89 -8.65 -41.18
C LYS A 501 -24.18 -8.81 -39.84
N GLU A 502 -24.22 -10.01 -39.27
CA GLU A 502 -23.61 -10.32 -37.98
C GLU A 502 -23.20 -11.78 -37.89
N ILE A 503 -22.22 -12.07 -37.04
CA ILE A 503 -21.79 -13.42 -36.69
C ILE A 503 -21.74 -13.57 -35.17
N LYS A 504 -22.01 -14.78 -34.66
CA LYS A 504 -21.86 -15.07 -33.22
C LYS A 504 -20.39 -14.99 -32.81
N ILE A 505 -20.14 -14.48 -31.60
CA ILE A 505 -18.80 -14.47 -31.00
C ILE A 505 -18.58 -15.77 -30.22
N ILE A 506 -19.47 -16.07 -29.27
CA ILE A 506 -19.35 -17.24 -28.39
C ILE A 506 -19.72 -18.52 -29.14
N GLY A 507 -18.88 -19.55 -29.01
CA GLY A 507 -18.99 -20.83 -29.73
C GLY A 507 -18.57 -20.79 -31.20
N ASN A 508 -18.04 -19.66 -31.69
CA ASN A 508 -17.58 -19.54 -33.08
C ASN A 508 -16.08 -19.85 -33.20
N SER A 509 -15.77 -21.13 -33.46
CA SER A 509 -14.38 -21.61 -33.57
C SER A 509 -13.62 -21.00 -34.76
N ALA A 510 -14.31 -20.68 -35.86
CA ALA A 510 -13.71 -20.07 -37.05
C ALA A 510 -13.24 -18.63 -36.74
N LEU A 511 -14.11 -17.82 -36.12
CA LEU A 511 -13.75 -16.49 -35.66
C LEU A 511 -12.64 -16.56 -34.60
N ASN A 512 -12.75 -17.46 -33.61
CA ASN A 512 -11.72 -17.63 -32.59
C ASN A 512 -10.35 -17.95 -33.19
N SER A 513 -10.28 -18.77 -34.24
CA SER A 513 -9.01 -19.08 -34.90
C SER A 513 -8.33 -17.82 -35.46
N GLN A 514 -9.09 -16.97 -36.16
CA GLN A 514 -8.56 -15.70 -36.66
C GLN A 514 -8.18 -14.74 -35.54
N LEU A 515 -8.95 -14.70 -34.44
CA LEU A 515 -8.63 -13.89 -33.28
C LEU A 515 -7.38 -14.38 -32.54
N VAL A 516 -7.10 -15.69 -32.50
CA VAL A 516 -5.84 -16.22 -31.95
C VAL A 516 -4.65 -15.71 -32.77
N ASP A 517 -4.74 -15.78 -34.10
CA ASP A 517 -3.69 -15.27 -34.98
C ASP A 517 -3.48 -13.76 -34.79
N LEU A 518 -4.58 -13.01 -34.70
CA LEU A 518 -4.52 -11.57 -34.44
C LEU A 518 -3.90 -11.25 -33.07
N ALA A 519 -4.33 -11.97 -32.02
CA ALA A 519 -3.78 -11.80 -30.69
C ALA A 519 -2.27 -12.02 -30.71
N ASN A 520 -1.80 -13.08 -31.37
CA ASN A 520 -0.39 -13.42 -31.51
C ASN A 520 0.42 -12.33 -32.22
N GLY A 521 -0.18 -11.65 -33.21
CA GLY A 521 0.43 -10.50 -33.89
C GLY A 521 0.49 -9.21 -33.06
N ILE A 522 -0.26 -9.09 -31.96
CA ILE A 522 -0.24 -7.90 -31.10
C ILE A 522 0.89 -8.00 -30.06
N SER A 523 1.81 -7.03 -30.14
CA SER A 523 2.83 -6.79 -29.12
C SER A 523 2.44 -5.60 -28.24
N ASN A 524 2.54 -5.79 -26.91
CA ASN A 524 2.33 -4.76 -25.89
C ASN A 524 3.63 -4.42 -25.14
N LYS A 525 4.77 -4.96 -25.57
CA LYS A 525 6.06 -4.83 -24.86
C LYS A 525 6.46 -3.37 -24.69
N LYS A 526 6.46 -2.59 -25.77
CA LYS A 526 6.84 -1.17 -25.76
C LYS A 526 6.02 -0.34 -24.76
N GLU A 527 4.71 -0.58 -24.70
CA GLU A 527 3.85 0.14 -23.74
C GLU A 527 4.11 -0.33 -22.31
N ASN A 528 4.35 -1.63 -22.08
CA ASN A 528 4.72 -2.11 -20.75
C ASN A 528 6.09 -1.58 -20.30
N ASP A 529 7.05 -1.43 -21.21
CA ASP A 529 8.37 -0.85 -20.90
C ASP A 529 8.22 0.61 -20.45
N LYS A 530 7.38 1.41 -21.13
CA LYS A 530 7.04 2.78 -20.69
C LYS A 530 6.39 2.79 -19.31
N LYS A 531 5.46 1.86 -19.05
CA LYS A 531 4.80 1.77 -17.74
C LYS A 531 5.75 1.34 -16.62
N ILE A 532 6.78 0.56 -16.93
CA ILE A 532 7.86 0.26 -15.97
C ILE A 532 8.57 1.54 -15.56
N GLU A 533 8.89 2.42 -16.51
CA GLU A 533 9.48 3.74 -16.22
C GLU A 533 8.54 4.59 -15.37
N ASP A 534 7.26 4.66 -15.72
CA ASP A 534 6.25 5.40 -14.93
C ASP A 534 6.15 4.89 -13.48
N ILE A 535 6.18 3.55 -13.28
CA ILE A 535 6.17 2.94 -11.95
C ILE A 535 7.46 3.28 -11.18
N ILE A 536 8.61 3.26 -11.87
CA ILE A 536 9.90 3.59 -11.25
C ILE A 536 9.89 5.04 -10.74
N MET A 537 9.45 5.99 -11.58
CA MET A 537 9.37 7.41 -11.19
C MET A 537 8.38 7.63 -10.03
N GLU A 538 7.21 7.00 -10.07
CA GLU A 538 6.18 7.21 -9.03
C GLU A 538 6.58 6.58 -7.68
N LEU A 539 7.40 5.53 -7.68
CA LEU A 539 7.77 4.78 -6.47
C LEU A 539 9.09 5.17 -5.86
N TYR A 540 10.07 5.57 -6.67
CA TYR A 540 11.45 5.74 -6.24
C TYR A 540 11.92 7.19 -6.23
N ASP A 541 11.18 8.11 -6.88
CA ASP A 541 11.42 9.55 -6.89
C ASP A 541 10.32 10.29 -6.10
#